data_AF-A0A0F7FIA7-F1
#
_entry.id   AF-A0A0F7FIA7-F1
#
_cell.length_a   1.000
_cell.length_b   1.000
_cell.length_c   1.000
_cell.angle_alpha   90.00
_cell.angle_beta   90.00
_cell.angle_gamma   90.00
#
_symmetry.space_group_name_H-M   'P 1'
#
loop_
_entity.id
_entity.type
_entity.pdbx_description
1 polymer ?
#
loop_
_entity_poly.entity_id
_entity_poly.type
_entity_poly.pdbx_seq_one_letter_code
_entity_poly.pdbx_strand_id
1 'polypeptide(L)'
;MTLLLVVILGILAGLLVILLALLLERGPARPFKRLRYEAGNPPKGEAKKRIPFQYYGYLILYLGIEPLIILLYILPFSNLQQGLVIVGAMLLAVIPVVWWGLKLADEISLWRI
;
A
#
# COMPACT_ATOMS: atom_id res chain seq x y z
N MET A 1 25.98 3.77 10.14
CA MET A 1 26.71 4.25 8.93
C MET A 1 26.29 3.50 7.67
N THR A 2 26.11 2.17 7.72
CA THR A 2 25.68 1.33 6.58
C THR A 2 24.26 1.64 6.06
N LEU A 3 23.26 1.79 6.94
CA LEU A 3 21.88 2.11 6.53
C LEU A 3 21.79 3.45 5.77
N LEU A 4 22.43 4.48 6.32
CA LEU A 4 22.48 5.81 5.71
C LEU A 4 23.12 5.76 4.31
N LEU A 5 24.21 5.00 4.17
CA LEU A 5 24.87 4.81 2.88
C LEU A 5 23.93 4.13 1.86
N VAL A 6 23.21 3.08 2.27
CA VAL A 6 22.25 2.38 1.39
C VAL A 6 21.13 3.32 0.94
N VAL A 7 20.57 4.12 1.84
CA VAL A 7 19.53 5.10 1.51
C VAL A 7 20.07 6.14 0.52
N ILE A 8 21.26 6.70 0.78
CA ILE A 8 21.88 7.68 -0.11
C ILE A 8 22.13 7.07 -1.50
N LEU A 9 22.71 5.88 -1.57
CA LEU A 9 22.97 5.21 -2.85
C LEU A 9 21.67 4.91 -3.61
N GLY A 10 20.61 4.47 -2.93
CA GLY A 10 19.30 4.22 -3.54
C GLY A 10 18.69 5.48 -4.13
N ILE A 11 18.75 6.60 -3.39
CA ILE A 11 18.26 7.90 -3.86
C ILE A 11 19.10 8.39 -5.05
N LEU A 12 20.43 8.32 -4.97
CA LEU A 12 21.33 8.74 -6.04
C LEU A 12 21.11 7.91 -7.31
N ALA A 13 20.93 6.59 -7.18
CA ALA A 13 20.62 5.71 -8.30
C ALA A 13 19.28 6.09 -8.96
N GLY A 14 18.23 6.34 -8.16
CA GLY A 14 16.94 6.78 -8.67
C GLY A 14 17.02 8.13 -9.39
N LEU A 15 17.75 9.10 -8.82
CA LEU A 15 17.99 10.40 -9.44
C LEU A 15 18.78 10.28 -10.74
N LEU A 16 19.80 9.42 -10.78
CA LEU A 16 20.57 9.17 -11.99
C LEU A 16 19.69 8.60 -13.12
N VAL A 17 18.80 7.65 -12.81
CA VAL A 17 17.84 7.11 -13.78
C VAL A 17 16.93 8.21 -14.33
N ILE A 18 16.40 9.08 -13.45
CA ILE A 18 15.57 10.21 -13.87
C ILE A 18 16.37 11.17 -14.76
N LEU A 19 17.60 11.51 -14.37
CA LEU A 19 18.47 12.42 -15.11
C LEU A 19 18.81 11.87 -16.50
N LEU A 20 19.13 10.58 -16.60
CA LEU A 20 19.32 9.89 -17.88
C LEU A 20 18.03 9.92 -18.71
N ALA A 21 16.87 9.61 -18.13
CA ALA A 21 15.59 9.67 -18.85
C ALA A 21 15.23 11.08 -19.37
N LEU A 22 15.76 12.13 -18.74
CA LEU A 22 15.60 13.52 -19.18
C LEU A 22 16.61 13.91 -20.27
N LEU A 23 17.84 13.41 -20.21
CA LEU A 23 18.93 13.72 -21.14
C LEU A 23 18.87 12.90 -22.44
N LEU A 24 18.46 11.64 -22.36
CA LEU A 24 18.36 10.78 -23.54
C LEU A 24 17.24 11.25 -24.48
N GLU A 25 17.46 11.03 -25.77
CA GLU A 25 16.56 11.48 -26.83
C GLU A 25 15.17 10.85 -26.66
N ARG A 26 14.15 11.72 -26.60
CA ARG A 26 12.77 11.27 -26.51
C ARG A 26 12.28 10.87 -27.90
N GLY A 27 11.69 9.68 -28.00
CA GLY A 27 11.05 9.22 -29.24
C GLY A 27 9.99 10.21 -29.76
N PRO A 28 9.56 10.07 -31.02
CA PRO A 28 8.76 11.08 -31.72
C PRO A 28 7.49 11.44 -30.95
N ALA A 29 7.33 12.75 -30.71
CA ALA A 29 6.19 13.33 -30.01
C ALA A 29 4.97 13.39 -30.94
N ARG A 30 4.10 12.37 -30.86
CA ARG A 30 2.81 12.36 -31.55
C ARG A 30 1.69 12.76 -30.58
N PRO A 31 0.66 13.51 -31.01
CA PRO A 31 -0.42 13.96 -30.14
C PRO A 31 -1.14 12.79 -29.44
N PHE A 32 -1.37 11.69 -30.16
CA PHE A 32 -2.00 10.48 -29.59
C PHE A 32 -1.16 9.77 -28.52
N LYS A 33 0.17 9.96 -28.47
CA LYS A 33 1.02 9.41 -27.40
C LYS A 33 0.86 10.15 -26.08
N ARG A 34 0.26 11.35 -26.09
CA ARG A 34 0.01 12.19 -24.90
C ARG A 34 -1.43 12.09 -24.41
N LEU A 35 -2.32 11.49 -25.21
CA LEU A 35 -3.70 11.23 -24.81
C LEU A 35 -3.76 9.95 -23.96
N ARG A 36 -4.80 9.85 -23.13
CA ARG A 36 -5.07 8.64 -22.36
C ARG A 36 -5.41 7.48 -23.29
N TYR A 37 -4.98 6.30 -22.89
CA TYR A 37 -5.35 5.07 -23.58
C TYR A 37 -6.82 4.72 -23.27
N GLU A 38 -7.65 4.68 -24.31
CA GLU A 38 -9.11 4.41 -24.24
C GLU A 38 -9.50 3.35 -25.29
N ALA A 39 -8.71 2.26 -25.37
CA ALA A 39 -8.92 1.15 -26.32
C ALA A 39 -9.10 1.58 -27.80
N GLY A 40 -8.40 2.64 -28.22
CA GLY A 40 -8.45 3.16 -29.60
C GLY A 40 -9.53 4.22 -29.85
N ASN A 41 -10.41 4.48 -28.90
CA ASN A 41 -11.40 5.55 -29.00
C ASN A 41 -10.82 6.89 -28.48
N PRO A 42 -11.29 8.04 -28.98
CA PRO A 42 -11.01 9.32 -28.35
C PRO A 42 -11.58 9.33 -26.92
N PRO A 43 -10.84 9.87 -25.93
CA PRO A 43 -11.34 9.98 -24.56
C PRO A 43 -12.62 10.81 -24.52
N LYS A 44 -13.66 10.28 -23.88
CA LYS A 44 -14.96 10.94 -23.74
C LYS A 44 -15.46 10.85 -22.29
N GLY A 45 -15.99 11.96 -21.79
CA GLY A 45 -16.55 12.05 -20.44
C GLY A 45 -15.50 12.26 -19.35
N GLU A 46 -15.95 12.16 -18.10
CA GLU A 46 -15.10 12.38 -16.93
C GLU A 46 -14.22 11.17 -16.61
N ALA A 47 -12.93 11.43 -16.50
CA ALA A 47 -11.88 10.47 -16.16
C ALA A 47 -11.92 9.98 -14.70
N LYS A 48 -12.47 10.78 -13.78
CA LYS A 48 -12.55 10.47 -12.35
C LYS A 48 -14.00 10.14 -12.01
N LYS A 49 -14.29 8.86 -11.84
CA LYS A 49 -15.60 8.40 -11.37
C LYS A 49 -15.47 7.82 -9.97
N ARG A 50 -16.56 7.85 -9.20
CA ARG A 50 -16.65 7.06 -7.98
C ARG A 50 -16.63 5.59 -8.40
N ILE A 51 -15.58 4.89 -8.04
CA ILE A 51 -15.44 3.47 -8.31
C ILE A 51 -15.76 2.77 -6.99
N PRO A 52 -16.72 1.83 -6.96
CA PRO A 52 -16.96 1.04 -5.77
C PRO A 52 -15.68 0.27 -5.44
N PHE A 53 -15.11 0.54 -4.26
CA PHE A 53 -13.88 -0.11 -3.85
C PHE A 53 -14.25 -1.37 -3.06
N GLN A 54 -14.37 -2.48 -3.78
CA GLN A 54 -14.77 -3.78 -3.21
C GLN A 54 -13.87 -4.22 -2.05
N TYR A 55 -12.63 -3.73 -2.00
CA TYR A 55 -11.65 -4.10 -0.99
C TYR A 55 -11.56 -3.12 0.20
N TYR A 56 -12.50 -2.18 0.34
CA TYR A 56 -12.38 -1.11 1.34
C TYR A 56 -12.45 -1.65 2.77
N GLY A 57 -13.33 -2.63 3.04
CA GLY A 57 -13.39 -3.31 4.33
C GLY A 57 -12.08 -4.01 4.70
N TYR A 58 -11.42 -4.66 3.75
CA TYR A 58 -10.12 -5.31 3.99
C TYR A 58 -9.00 -4.30 4.24
N LEU A 59 -9.03 -3.11 3.62
CA LEU A 59 -8.08 -2.04 3.94
C LEU A 59 -8.23 -1.56 5.39
N ILE A 60 -9.46 -1.39 5.87
CA ILE A 60 -9.72 -1.01 7.27
C ILE A 60 -9.21 -2.09 8.22
N LEU A 61 -9.50 -3.37 7.92
CA LEU A 61 -9.00 -4.49 8.71
C LEU A 61 -7.46 -4.53 8.75
N TYR A 62 -6.82 -4.35 7.59
CA TYR A 62 -5.37 -4.31 7.48
C TYR A 62 -4.77 -3.21 8.36
N LEU A 63 -5.29 -1.99 8.26
CA LEU A 63 -4.86 -0.85 9.07
C LEU A 63 -5.07 -1.09 10.57
N GLY A 64 -6.13 -1.80 10.95
CA GLY A 64 -6.39 -2.16 12.35
C GLY A 64 -5.40 -3.19 12.92
N ILE A 65 -4.88 -4.09 12.08
CA ILE A 65 -3.95 -5.16 12.48
C ILE A 65 -2.49 -4.70 12.41
N GLU A 66 -2.17 -3.73 11.56
CA GLU A 66 -0.80 -3.23 11.32
C GLU A 66 0.01 -2.97 12.62
N PRO A 67 -0.53 -2.32 13.67
CA PRO A 67 0.22 -2.10 14.91
C PRO A 67 0.69 -3.39 15.60
N LEU A 68 -0.04 -4.50 15.43
CA LEU A 68 0.36 -5.79 16.00
C LEU A 68 1.62 -6.33 15.33
N ILE A 69 1.75 -6.12 14.02
CA ILE A 69 2.94 -6.53 13.27
C ILE A 69 4.16 -5.77 13.79
N ILE A 70 4.00 -4.49 14.13
CA ILE A 70 5.06 -3.68 14.74
C ILE A 70 5.46 -4.25 16.11
N LEU A 71 4.49 -4.65 16.94
CA LEU A 71 4.80 -5.26 18.25
C LEU A 71 5.52 -6.60 18.11
N LEU A 72 5.14 -7.43 17.13
CA LEU A 72 5.87 -8.65 16.80
C LEU A 72 7.32 -8.37 16.37
N TYR A 73 7.54 -7.27 15.64
CA TYR A 73 8.88 -6.85 15.23
C TYR A 73 9.75 -6.38 16.41
N ILE A 74 9.15 -5.74 17.41
CA ILE A 74 9.87 -5.22 18.59
C ILE A 74 10.15 -6.34 19.62
N LEU A 75 9.38 -7.43 19.61
CA LEU A 75 9.49 -8.53 20.58
C LEU A 75 10.93 -9.03 20.85
N PRO A 76 11.80 -9.24 19.84
CA PRO A 76 13.18 -9.71 20.06
C PRO A 76 14.06 -8.72 20.85
N PHE A 77 13.67 -7.44 20.89
CA PHE A 77 14.38 -6.37 21.62
C PHE A 77 13.81 -6.14 23.02
N SER A 78 12.78 -6.89 23.42
CA SER A 78 12.11 -6.79 24.71
C SER A 78 12.49 -7.94 25.64
N ASN A 79 12.03 -7.89 26.89
CA ASN A 79 12.07 -9.08 27.75
C ASN A 79 11.14 -10.15 27.15
N LEU A 80 11.73 -11.28 26.71
CA LEU A 80 11.02 -12.30 25.94
C LEU A 80 9.76 -12.82 26.65
N GLN A 81 9.82 -13.08 27.96
CA GLN A 81 8.66 -13.63 28.69
C GLN A 81 7.52 -12.61 28.77
N GLN A 82 7.82 -11.37 29.15
CA GLN A 82 6.82 -10.30 29.25
C GLN A 82 6.26 -9.95 27.86
N GLY A 83 7.12 -9.88 26.85
CA GLY A 83 6.72 -9.60 25.48
C GLY A 83 5.82 -10.69 24.90
N LEU A 84 6.11 -11.98 25.15
CA LEU A 84 5.25 -13.08 24.71
C LEU A 84 3.87 -13.04 25.38
N VAL A 85 3.81 -12.68 26.67
CA VAL A 85 2.53 -12.53 27.39
C VAL A 85 1.71 -11.38 26.79
N ILE A 86 2.32 -10.23 26.54
CA ILE A 86 1.64 -9.06 25.96
C ILE A 86 1.15 -9.37 24.55
N VAL A 87 2.01 -9.91 23.68
CA VAL A 87 1.66 -10.29 22.31
C VAL A 87 0.56 -11.35 22.31
N GLY A 88 0.66 -12.38 23.16
CA GLY A 88 -0.36 -13.42 23.29
C GLY A 88 -1.71 -12.86 23.71
N ALA A 89 -1.74 -11.99 24.73
CA ALA A 89 -2.96 -11.34 25.18
C ALA A 89 -3.59 -10.46 24.08
N MET A 90 -2.77 -9.73 23.33
CA MET A 90 -3.25 -8.89 22.22
C MET A 90 -3.79 -9.71 21.06
N LEU A 91 -3.12 -10.81 20.67
CA LEU A 91 -3.62 -11.70 19.63
C LEU A 91 -4.97 -12.30 20.02
N LEU A 92 -5.11 -12.77 21.27
CA LEU A 92 -6.38 -13.29 21.78
C LEU A 92 -7.51 -12.24 21.75
N ALA A 93 -7.19 -10.98 22.07
CA ALA A 93 -8.16 -9.88 22.01
C ALA A 93 -8.54 -9.52 20.56
N VAL A 94 -7.61 -9.62 19.62
CA VAL A 94 -7.81 -9.14 18.24
C VAL A 94 -8.42 -10.21 17.33
N ILE A 95 -8.13 -11.50 17.54
CA ILE A 95 -8.72 -12.60 16.77
C ILE A 95 -10.25 -12.48 16.60
N PRO A 96 -11.07 -12.26 17.65
CA PRO A 96 -12.52 -12.13 17.47
C PRO A 96 -12.92 -10.89 16.68
N VAL A 97 -12.17 -9.79 16.83
CA VAL A 97 -12.40 -8.54 16.09
C VAL A 97 -12.11 -8.72 14.61
N VAL A 98 -11.00 -9.37 14.26
CA VAL A 98 -10.63 -9.66 12.87
C VAL A 98 -11.62 -10.64 12.25
N TRP A 99 -12.00 -11.69 12.99
CA TRP A 99 -12.99 -12.66 12.52
C TRP A 99 -14.33 -11.99 12.18
N TRP A 100 -14.80 -11.11 13.06
CA TRP A 100 -16.02 -10.34 12.81
C TRP A 100 -15.85 -9.37 11.65
N GLY A 101 -14.74 -8.64 11.64
CA GLY A 101 -14.46 -7.66 10.59
C GLY A 101 -14.34 -8.29 9.21
N LEU A 102 -13.81 -9.51 9.08
CA LEU A 102 -13.77 -10.25 7.81
C LEU A 102 -15.18 -10.49 7.26
N LYS A 103 -16.12 -10.91 8.11
CA LYS A 103 -17.52 -11.08 7.71
C LYS A 103 -18.14 -9.77 7.21
N LEU A 104 -17.80 -8.66 7.86
CA LEU A 104 -18.24 -7.32 7.45
C LEU A 104 -17.59 -6.87 6.13
N ALA A 105 -16.31 -7.20 5.93
CA ALA A 105 -15.57 -6.87 4.72
C ALA A 105 -16.10 -7.64 3.50
N ASP A 106 -16.54 -8.88 3.68
CA ASP A 106 -17.15 -9.71 2.62
C ASP A 106 -18.50 -9.14 2.14
N GLU A 107 -19.19 -8.36 2.97
CA GLU A 107 -20.50 -7.80 2.65
C GLU A 107 -20.38 -6.57 1.73
N ILE A 108 -20.32 -6.83 0.42
CA ILE A 108 -20.12 -5.80 -0.64
C ILE A 108 -21.17 -4.66 -0.57
N SER A 109 -22.40 -4.92 -0.10
CA SER A 109 -23.45 -3.90 0.04
C SER A 109 -23.03 -2.75 0.94
N LEU A 110 -22.16 -2.99 1.93
CA LEU A 110 -21.66 -1.98 2.86
C LEU A 110 -20.58 -1.08 2.25
N TRP A 111 -20.00 -1.48 1.12
CA TRP A 111 -18.83 -0.83 0.49
C TRP A 111 -19.15 -0.21 -0.87
N ARG A 112 -20.42 -0.30 -1.32
CA ARG A 112 -20.90 0.38 -2.51
C ARG A 112 -21.23 1.84 -2.17
N ILE A 113 -20.58 2.78 -2.86
CA ILE A 113 -20.81 4.24 -2.77
C ILE A 113 -21.74 4.68 -3.89
#